data_AF-A0A2P5CNR1-F1
#
_entry.id   AF-A0A2P5CNR1-F1
#
_cell.length_a   1.000
_cell.length_b   1.000
_cell.length_c   1.000
_cell.angle_alpha   90.00
_cell.angle_beta   90.00
_cell.angle_gamma   90.00
#
_symmetry.space_group_name_H-M   'P 1'
#
loop_
_entity.id
_entity.type
_entity.pdbx_description
1 polymer ?
#
loop_
_entity_poly.entity_id
_entity_poly.type
_entity_poly.pdbx_seq_one_letter_code
_entity_poly.pdbx_strand_id
1 'polypeptide(L)' 'STIEEFKEEELDVTTEVKDLFILDENQVLGCVEIGNEGKNMLVALSYGNTVENDT' A
#
# COMPACT_ATOMS: atom_id res chain seq x y z
N SER A 1 -21.32 5.16 29.20
CA SER A 1 -20.11 5.66 28.52
C SER A 1 -20.56 6.31 27.23
N THR A 2 -20.20 7.57 26.99
CA THR A 2 -20.55 8.27 25.75
C THR A 2 -19.67 7.75 24.62
N ILE A 3 -20.28 7.34 23.51
CA ILE A 3 -19.56 6.95 22.29
C ILE A 3 -19.27 8.25 21.54
N GLU A 4 -18.00 8.60 21.35
CA GLU A 4 -17.60 9.72 20.49
C GLU A 4 -17.71 9.29 19.03
N GLU A 5 -18.42 10.09 18.23
CA GLU A 5 -18.54 9.87 16.78
C GLU A 5 -17.19 10.12 16.10
N PHE A 6 -16.71 9.13 15.34
CA PHE A 6 -15.48 9.24 14.57
C PHE A 6 -15.73 10.19 13.39
N LYS A 7 -15.05 11.34 13.36
CA LYS A 7 -15.06 12.23 12.21
C LYS A 7 -14.06 11.71 11.19
N GLU A 8 -14.55 11.39 10.00
CA GLU A 8 -13.73 11.03 8.86
C GLU A 8 -13.10 12.33 8.31
N GLU A 9 -11.77 12.43 8.40
CA GLU A 9 -10.99 13.53 7.82
C GLU A 9 -10.30 13.04 6.55
N GLU A 10 -10.47 13.77 5.44
CA GLU A 10 -9.69 13.54 4.22
C GLU A 10 -8.24 13.96 4.46
N LEU A 11 -7.32 12.99 4.45
CA LEU A 11 -5.89 13.23 4.58
C LEU A 11 -5.26 13.36 3.19
N ASP A 12 -4.59 14.49 2.94
CA ASP A 12 -3.78 14.66 1.74
C ASP A 12 -2.50 13.83 1.88
N VAL A 13 -2.40 12.74 1.11
CA VAL A 13 -1.29 11.79 1.17
C VAL A 13 -0.56 11.73 -0.17
N THR A 14 0.77 11.79 -0.11
CA THR A 14 1.61 11.53 -1.28
C THR A 14 2.01 10.06 -1.30
N THR A 15 2.10 9.47 -2.49
CA THR A 15 2.59 8.10 -2.68
C THR A 15 3.62 8.05 -3.78
N GLU A 16 4.73 7.34 -3.55
CA GLU A 16 5.80 7.18 -4.53
C GLU A 16 6.41 5.78 -4.44
N VAL A 17 6.57 5.11 -5.59
CA VAL A 17 7.27 3.82 -5.65
C VAL A 17 8.77 4.09 -5.66
N LYS A 18 9.49 3.57 -4.66
CA LYS A 18 10.95 3.74 -4.52
C LYS A 18 11.72 2.60 -5.17
N ASP A 19 11.20 1.39 -5.07
CA ASP A 19 11.82 0.20 -5.64
C ASP A 19 10.76 -0.86 -5.97
N LEU A 20 11.10 -1.75 -6.89
CA LEU A 20 10.22 -2.82 -7.37
C LEU A 20 11.04 -4.09 -7.63
N PHE A 21 10.66 -5.17 -6.97
CA PHE A 21 11.29 -6.48 -7.10
C PHE A 21 10.31 -7.45 -7.75
N ILE A 22 10.68 -8.00 -8.91
CA ILE A 22 9.98 -9.13 -9.52
C ILE A 22 10.49 -10.39 -8.81
N LEU A 23 9.63 -11.03 -8.02
CA LEU A 23 9.99 -12.24 -7.27
C LEU A 23 9.90 -13.48 -8.17
N ASP A 24 8.81 -13.59 -8.95
CA ASP A 24 8.61 -14.56 -10.01
C ASP A 24 7.63 -14.04 -11.06
N GLU A 25 7.21 -14.88 -12.02
CA GLU A 25 6.30 -14.50 -13.11
C GLU A 25 4.91 -14.04 -12.64
N ASN A 26 4.52 -14.37 -11.41
CA ASN A 26 3.21 -14.08 -10.84
C ASN A 26 3.29 -13.16 -9.61
N GLN A 27 4.48 -12.85 -9.09
CA GLN A 27 4.63 -12.09 -7.85
C GLN A 27 5.60 -10.92 -7.98
N VAL A 28 5.16 -9.75 -7.50
CA VAL A 28 5.94 -8.52 -7.42
C VAL A 28 5.89 -7.96 -6.01
N LEU A 29 7.02 -7.49 -5.50
CA LEU A 29 7.14 -6.77 -4.23
C LEU A 29 7.57 -5.32 -4.50
N GLY A 30 6.70 -4.36 -4.17
CA GLY A 30 6.97 -2.93 -4.28
C GLY A 30 7.31 -2.29 -2.95
N CYS A 31 8.34 -1.45 -2.91
CA CYS A 31 8.61 -0.55 -1.80
C CYS A 31 7.98 0.82 -2.11
N VAL A 32 6.99 1.22 -1.33
CA VAL A 32 6.23 2.45 -1.53
C VAL A 32 6.46 3.37 -0.34
N GLU A 33 6.83 4.61 -0.62
CA GLU A 33 6.82 5.69 0.37
C GLU A 33 5.43 6.33 0.38
N ILE A 34 4.85 6.43 1.57
CA ILE A 34 3.60 7.15 1.84
C ILE A 34 3.93 8.34 2.73
N GLY A 35 3.63 9.54 2.26
CA GLY A 35 3.92 10.79 2.95
C GLY A 35 2.66 11.53 3.37
N ASN A 36 2.68 12.16 4.54
CA ASN A 36 1.68 13.14 4.99
C ASN A 36 2.35 14.17 5.90
N GLU A 37 2.20 15.46 5.59
CA GLU A 37 2.72 16.59 6.39
C GLU A 37 4.20 16.45 6.79
N GLY A 38 5.05 15.99 5.88
CA GLY A 38 6.48 15.82 6.12
C GLY A 38 6.86 14.60 6.97
N LYS A 39 5.89 13.74 7.32
CA LYS A 39 6.12 12.40 7.84
C LYS A 39 6.03 11.41 6.70
N ASN A 40 7.06 10.58 6.55
CA ASN A 40 7.10 9.53 5.53
C ASN A 40 7.14 8.16 6.21
N MET A 41 6.42 7.20 5.63
CA MET A 41 6.47 5.79 5.99
C MET A 41 6.83 4.98 4.74
N LEU A 42 7.78 4.06 4.89
CA LEU A 42 8.07 3.05 3.85
C LEU A 42 7.24 1.80 4.12
N VAL A 43 6.52 1.34 3.09
CA VAL A 43 5.67 0.15 3.14
C VAL A 43 6.08 -0.79 2.02
N ALA A 44 6.22 -2.08 2.34
CA ALA A 44 6.42 -3.12 1.35
C ALA A 44 5.07 -3.74 0.98
N LEU A 45 4.70 -3.71 -0.29
CA LEU A 45 3.45 -4.25 -0.83
C LEU A 45 3.76 -5.44 -1.77
N SER A 46 3.24 -6.61 -1.44
CA SER A 46 3.31 -7.78 -2.33
C SER A 46 2.02 -7.88 -3.14
N TYR A 47 2.15 -7.88 -4.46
CA TYR A 47 1.06 -8.21 -5.38
C TYR A 47 1.35 -9.57 -6.01
N GLY A 48 0.48 -10.54 -5.77
CA GLY A 48 0.49 -11.84 -6.43
C GLY A 48 -0.71 -11.93 -7.35
N ASN A 49 -0.48 -12.23 -8.63
CA ASN A 49 -1.56 -12.54 -9.55
C ASN A 49 -1.91 -14.02 -9.36
N THR A 50 -3.13 -14.30 -8.90
CA THR A 50 -3.62 -15.68 -8.83
C THR A 50 -3.93 -16.10 -10.26
N VAL A 51 -3.07 -16.92 -10.86
CA VAL A 51 -3.41 -17.58 -12.12
C VAL A 51 -4.52 -18.59 -11.79
N GLU A 52 -5.78 -18.19 -11.99
CA GLU A 52 -6.90 -19.12 -11.99
C GLU A 52 -6.68 -20.09 -13.15
N ASN A 53 -6.21 -21.29 -12.83
CA ASN A 53 -6.18 -22.40 -13.77
C ASN A 53 -7.63 -22.88 -13.95
N ASP A 54 -8.32 -22.32 -14.93
CA ASP A 54 -9.54 -22.93 -15.47
C ASP A 54 -9.14 -24.23 -16.20
N THR A 55 -9.06 -25.34 -15.46
CA THR A 55 -9.04 -26.71 -16.01
C THR A 55 -10.43 -27.29 -16.09
#